data_AF-A0A223VPI4-F1
#
_entry.id   AF-A0A223VPI4-F1
#
_cell.length_a   1.000
_cell.length_b   1.000
_cell.length_c   1.000
_cell.angle_alpha   90.00
_cell.angle_beta   90.00
_cell.angle_gamma   90.00
#
_symmetry.space_group_name_H-M   'P 1'
#
loop_
_entity.id
_entity.type
_entity.pdbx_description
1 polymer ?
#
loop_
_entity_poly.entity_id
_entity_poly.type
_entity_poly.pdbx_seq_one_letter_code
_entity_poly.pdbx_strand_id
1 'polypeptide(L)'
;MSKSLLSLAVTAFVLSGCSLIPDYQRPEAPVAAQFPQGPAYSSAQAPSQAAAEQGWKQFFHDPALQQLIQTALVNNRDLRVAALNIDAYAAQYQIQRADLFPAVSATGSGSRSRTPARLSQTGESTISSQYSAGLGISSYELDLFGRVRSLSEEALQKYFATEEARRSTQISLVASVANAYLTWQADKELLKLTQDTLDAYEQSFKLTSRSNEVGVASALDLSQSRTSVENARVALARYTRQVAQDENSLTLLLGTGLPANIASKPLSDDLLSEVPAGLPSDLLQRRPDIVQAEYNLKAANANIGAARAAFFPSITLTASAGTASPNLGGLFKGGSGTWSFAPQINIPIFNAGSLRASLDYSKIQKEINVANYEKAIQTGFQEVSDGLAARETYKQQLDAQRGFVAANQDYYRLAERRYRIGVDSNLTFLDAQRQLFSAQQSLITDRLAQLTSEVNLYKALGGGWNEQTAKNEPLKEEAPALKLF
;
A
#
# COMPACT_ATOMS: atom_id res chain seq x y z
N MET A 1 -52.57 30.84 15.84
CA MET A 1 -51.12 30.82 15.53
C MET A 1 -50.32 29.83 16.40
N SER A 2 -50.80 29.36 17.56
CA SER A 2 -50.08 28.41 18.43
C SER A 2 -50.00 26.96 17.93
N LYS A 3 -50.93 26.52 17.06
CA LYS A 3 -50.90 25.16 16.48
C LYS A 3 -49.79 24.96 15.42
N SER A 4 -49.27 26.03 14.84
CA SER A 4 -48.26 25.96 13.76
C SER A 4 -46.83 25.75 14.27
N LEU A 5 -46.53 26.20 15.50
CA LEU A 5 -45.20 26.07 16.10
C LEU A 5 -44.96 24.67 16.70
N LEU A 6 -46.01 24.02 17.23
CA LEU A 6 -45.91 22.64 17.71
C LEU A 6 -45.71 21.66 16.54
N SER A 7 -46.37 21.89 15.40
CA SER A 7 -46.15 21.11 14.18
C SER A 7 -44.72 21.25 13.66
N LEU A 8 -44.14 22.46 13.71
CA LEU A 8 -42.76 22.71 13.28
C LEU A 8 -41.73 22.02 14.20
N ALA A 9 -41.97 22.03 15.52
CA ALA A 9 -41.09 21.39 16.51
C ALA A 9 -41.14 19.85 16.46
N VAL A 10 -42.31 19.25 16.24
CA VAL A 10 -42.45 17.79 16.02
C VAL A 10 -41.84 17.39 14.68
N THR A 11 -41.98 18.21 13.64
CA THR A 11 -41.31 17.97 12.35
C THR A 11 -39.78 18.02 12.51
N ALA A 12 -39.24 18.98 13.28
CA ALA A 12 -37.81 19.06 13.57
C ALA A 12 -37.26 17.86 14.39
N PHE A 13 -38.05 17.28 15.31
CA PHE A 13 -37.67 16.08 16.08
C PHE A 13 -37.78 14.77 15.28
N VAL A 14 -38.65 14.71 14.26
CA VAL A 14 -38.76 13.55 13.35
C VAL A 14 -37.67 13.62 12.26
N LEU A 15 -37.13 14.81 11.97
CA LEU A 15 -36.04 15.00 11.01
C LEU A 15 -34.62 14.76 11.55
N SER A 16 -34.43 14.56 12.86
CA SER A 16 -33.20 13.91 13.37
C SER A 16 -33.30 12.42 13.08
N GLY A 17 -33.18 12.03 11.81
CA GLY A 17 -33.37 10.65 11.40
C GLY A 17 -32.41 9.72 12.15
N CYS A 18 -32.95 8.67 12.76
CA CYS A 18 -32.19 7.71 13.53
C CYS A 18 -31.22 6.94 12.61
N SER A 19 -29.92 6.96 12.93
CA SER A 19 -28.97 6.02 12.35
C SER A 19 -29.03 4.71 13.15
N LEU A 20 -28.96 3.58 12.44
CA LEU A 20 -28.91 2.24 13.05
C LEU A 20 -27.50 1.64 13.05
N ILE A 21 -26.49 2.42 12.65
CA ILE A 21 -25.08 2.04 12.73
C ILE A 21 -24.74 1.74 14.20
N PRO A 22 -24.17 0.58 14.53
CA PRO A 22 -23.68 0.31 15.89
C PRO A 22 -22.56 1.28 16.28
N ASP A 23 -22.45 1.60 17.57
CA ASP A 23 -21.32 2.38 18.07
C ASP A 23 -20.00 1.69 17.73
N TYR A 24 -19.06 2.46 17.19
CA TYR A 24 -17.73 1.97 16.88
C TYR A 24 -16.89 1.94 18.16
N GLN A 25 -16.31 0.78 18.44
CA GLN A 25 -15.29 0.59 19.47
C GLN A 25 -14.08 -0.03 18.81
N ARG A 26 -12.93 0.63 18.96
CA ARG A 26 -11.66 0.12 18.46
C ARG A 26 -11.27 -1.13 19.25
N PRO A 27 -11.01 -2.28 18.61
CA PRO A 27 -10.48 -3.45 19.30
C PRO A 27 -9.14 -3.14 19.97
N GLU A 28 -8.90 -3.76 21.14
CA GLU A 28 -7.58 -3.67 21.79
C GLU A 28 -6.49 -4.30 20.91
N ALA A 29 -5.29 -3.75 20.97
CA ALA A 29 -4.17 -4.25 20.17
C ALA A 29 -3.68 -5.60 20.73
N PRO A 30 -3.71 -6.71 19.96
CA PRO A 30 -3.37 -8.04 20.45
C PRO A 30 -1.85 -8.30 20.38
N VAL A 31 -1.07 -7.38 20.94
CA VAL A 31 0.40 -7.41 20.98
C VAL A 31 0.90 -6.94 22.34
N ALA A 32 2.17 -7.21 22.66
CA ALA A 32 2.77 -6.73 23.89
C ALA A 32 2.88 -5.20 23.90
N ALA A 33 2.76 -4.60 25.09
CA ALA A 33 2.87 -3.14 25.26
C ALA A 33 4.27 -2.58 24.94
N GLN A 34 5.29 -3.44 24.91
CA GLN A 34 6.67 -3.11 24.60
C GLN A 34 7.23 -4.10 23.57
N PHE A 35 8.18 -3.64 22.76
CA PHE A 35 8.93 -4.52 21.88
C PHE A 35 9.80 -5.52 22.68
N PRO A 36 10.10 -6.70 22.11
CA PRO A 36 10.92 -7.70 22.77
C PRO A 36 12.27 -7.16 23.24
N GLN A 37 12.80 -7.76 24.30
CA GLN A 37 14.12 -7.46 24.88
C GLN A 37 14.97 -8.74 24.91
N GLY A 38 16.29 -8.61 24.91
CA GLY A 38 17.21 -9.75 24.97
C GLY A 38 18.55 -9.48 24.29
N PRO A 39 19.42 -10.50 24.14
CA PRO A 39 20.77 -10.33 23.58
C PRO A 39 20.80 -9.76 22.16
N ALA A 40 19.73 -9.96 21.39
CA ALA A 40 19.57 -9.44 20.04
C ALA A 40 18.91 -8.05 20.00
N TYR A 41 18.57 -7.45 21.14
CA TYR A 41 17.85 -6.16 21.20
C TYR A 41 18.64 -5.18 22.05
N SER A 42 18.84 -3.96 21.55
CA SER A 42 19.38 -2.86 22.35
C SER A 42 18.37 -2.40 23.40
N SER A 43 18.83 -2.00 24.59
CA SER A 43 17.98 -1.36 25.60
C SER A 43 17.28 -0.12 25.02
N ALA A 44 15.94 -0.16 24.90
CA ALA A 44 15.17 0.88 24.26
C ALA A 44 15.33 2.23 24.96
N GLN A 45 15.85 3.25 24.26
CA GLN A 45 15.78 4.64 24.70
C GLN A 45 14.45 5.23 24.21
N ALA A 46 13.72 5.91 25.11
CA ALA A 46 12.52 6.65 24.75
C ALA A 46 12.92 7.84 23.85
N PRO A 47 12.42 7.91 22.60
CA PRO A 47 12.85 8.94 21.67
C PRO A 47 12.11 10.27 21.90
N SER A 48 12.71 11.36 21.44
CA SER A 48 12.10 12.69 21.38
C SER A 48 11.30 12.94 20.10
N GLN A 49 11.47 12.12 19.05
CA GLN A 49 10.82 12.23 17.74
C GLN A 49 10.47 10.85 17.16
N ALA A 50 9.38 10.76 16.40
CA ALA A 50 8.91 9.51 15.82
C ALA A 50 9.43 9.31 14.39
N ALA A 51 9.73 8.05 14.02
CA ALA A 51 10.18 7.66 12.68
C ALA A 51 9.29 8.15 11.52
N ALA A 52 7.97 8.10 11.69
CA ALA A 52 7.01 8.52 10.66
C ALA A 52 7.08 10.02 10.35
N GLU A 53 7.57 10.84 11.29
CA GLU A 53 7.75 12.28 11.11
C GLU A 53 9.04 12.60 10.33
N GLN A 54 10.03 11.70 10.36
CA GLN A 54 11.31 11.88 9.67
C GLN A 54 11.14 11.73 8.15
N GLY A 55 11.49 12.78 7.41
CA GLY A 55 11.40 12.79 5.96
C GLY A 55 12.44 11.88 5.31
N TRP A 56 12.08 11.25 4.19
CA TRP A 56 12.99 10.30 3.51
C TRP A 56 14.27 10.96 3.00
N LYS A 57 14.26 12.27 2.69
CA LYS A 57 15.49 13.01 2.33
C LYS A 57 16.47 13.16 3.50
N GLN A 58 15.98 13.12 4.73
CA GLN A 58 16.83 13.18 5.91
C GLN A 58 17.27 11.79 6.36
N PHE A 59 16.46 10.76 6.08
CA PHE A 59 16.83 9.37 6.34
C PHE A 59 17.91 8.86 5.37
N PHE A 60 17.74 9.03 4.05
CA PHE A 60 18.72 8.60 3.05
C PHE A 60 19.76 9.69 2.78
N HIS A 61 21.05 9.44 3.01
CA HIS A 61 22.12 10.44 2.83
C HIS A 61 22.78 10.44 1.46
N ASP A 62 22.51 9.41 0.65
CA ASP A 62 23.05 9.32 -0.71
C ASP A 62 22.20 10.17 -1.68
N PRO A 63 22.75 11.27 -2.26
CA PRO A 63 22.01 12.10 -3.21
C PRO A 63 21.57 11.34 -4.46
N ALA A 64 22.31 10.31 -4.88
CA ALA A 64 21.92 9.42 -5.96
C ALA A 64 20.60 8.72 -5.65
N LEU A 65 20.51 8.12 -4.46
CA LEU A 65 19.32 7.41 -4.01
C LEU A 65 18.13 8.38 -3.86
N GLN A 66 18.36 9.57 -3.29
CA GLN A 66 17.31 10.59 -3.18
C GLN A 66 16.73 10.98 -4.55
N GLN A 67 17.59 11.15 -5.57
CA GLN A 67 17.15 11.46 -6.93
C GLN A 67 16.34 10.32 -7.56
N LEU A 68 16.75 9.08 -7.32
CA LEU A 68 16.04 7.89 -7.80
C LEU A 68 14.67 7.74 -7.13
N ILE A 69 14.58 7.94 -5.82
CA ILE A 69 13.31 7.97 -5.08
C ILE A 69 12.39 9.05 -5.66
N GLN A 70 12.89 10.27 -5.84
CA GLN A 70 12.10 11.35 -6.44
C GLN A 70 11.59 10.98 -7.85
N THR A 71 12.44 10.36 -8.66
CA THR A 71 12.10 9.93 -10.01
C THR A 71 11.00 8.87 -9.99
N ALA A 72 11.08 7.88 -9.09
CA ALA A 72 10.07 6.85 -8.91
C ALA A 72 8.74 7.43 -8.42
N LEU A 73 8.74 8.37 -7.46
CA LEU A 73 7.53 9.00 -6.95
C LEU A 73 6.73 9.75 -8.03
N VAL A 74 7.42 10.24 -9.07
CA VAL A 74 6.79 10.92 -10.22
C VAL A 74 6.32 9.94 -11.30
N ASN A 75 7.08 8.87 -11.54
CA ASN A 75 6.93 8.05 -12.74
C ASN A 75 6.40 6.63 -12.49
N ASN A 76 6.44 6.10 -11.27
CA ASN A 76 5.99 4.74 -10.99
C ASN A 76 4.47 4.59 -11.26
N ARG A 77 4.09 3.51 -11.97
CA ARG A 77 2.71 3.29 -12.41
C ARG A 77 1.81 2.73 -11.31
N ASP A 78 2.35 1.93 -10.40
CA ASP A 78 1.58 1.41 -9.26
C ASP A 78 1.17 2.54 -8.31
N LEU A 79 2.08 3.49 -8.03
CA LEU A 79 1.75 4.68 -7.24
C LEU A 79 0.72 5.57 -7.96
N ARG A 80 0.80 5.69 -9.28
CA ARG A 80 -0.21 6.43 -10.07
C ARG A 80 -1.58 5.77 -10.01
N VAL A 81 -1.66 4.44 -10.09
CA VAL A 81 -2.90 3.69 -9.92
C VAL A 81 -3.45 3.89 -8.51
N ALA A 82 -2.60 3.83 -7.47
CA ALA A 82 -3.02 4.08 -6.10
C ALA A 82 -3.58 5.51 -5.91
N ALA A 83 -3.00 6.51 -6.57
CA ALA A 83 -3.53 7.87 -6.58
C ALA A 83 -4.90 7.97 -7.29
N LEU A 84 -5.05 7.35 -8.47
CA LEU A 84 -6.32 7.33 -9.21
C LEU A 84 -7.43 6.59 -8.46
N ASN A 85 -7.08 5.59 -7.66
CA ASN A 85 -8.06 4.91 -6.81
C ASN A 85 -8.69 5.86 -5.78
N ILE A 86 -7.96 6.86 -5.27
CA ILE A 86 -8.54 7.89 -4.39
C ILE A 86 -9.67 8.63 -5.13
N ASP A 87 -9.41 9.09 -6.36
CA ASP A 87 -10.42 9.77 -7.18
C ASP A 87 -11.63 8.87 -7.48
N ALA A 88 -11.38 7.58 -7.76
CA ALA A 88 -12.43 6.60 -8.02
C ALA A 88 -13.33 6.38 -6.79
N TYR A 89 -12.74 6.24 -5.60
CA TYR A 89 -13.51 6.08 -4.36
C TYR A 89 -14.17 7.39 -3.90
N ALA A 90 -13.58 8.55 -4.21
CA ALA A 90 -14.23 9.84 -4.02
C ALA A 90 -15.50 9.96 -4.88
N ALA A 91 -15.42 9.57 -6.15
CA ALA A 91 -16.57 9.53 -7.05
C ALA A 91 -17.62 8.50 -6.57
N GLN A 92 -17.19 7.33 -6.10
CA GLN A 92 -18.11 6.33 -5.54
C GLN A 92 -18.85 6.85 -4.30
N TYR A 93 -18.15 7.55 -3.39
CA TYR A 93 -18.78 8.21 -2.25
C TYR A 93 -19.77 9.30 -2.70
N GLN A 94 -19.42 10.10 -3.70
CA GLN A 94 -20.33 11.11 -4.26
C GLN A 94 -21.61 10.49 -4.83
N ILE A 95 -21.50 9.35 -5.52
CA ILE A 95 -22.67 8.59 -6.02
C ILE A 95 -23.56 8.15 -4.86
N GLN A 96 -22.99 7.51 -3.83
CA GLN A 96 -23.76 7.03 -2.66
C GLN A 96 -24.39 8.18 -1.87
N ARG A 97 -23.69 9.32 -1.78
CA ARG A 97 -24.22 10.52 -1.12
C ARG A 97 -25.32 11.19 -1.94
N ALA A 98 -25.28 11.11 -3.26
CA ALA A 98 -26.31 11.67 -4.14
C ALA A 98 -27.68 10.99 -3.92
N ASP A 99 -27.69 9.70 -3.55
CA ASP A 99 -28.92 8.95 -3.25
C ASP A 99 -29.71 9.51 -2.04
N LEU A 100 -29.10 10.37 -1.22
CA LEU A 100 -29.80 11.11 -0.16
C LEU A 100 -30.74 12.19 -0.71
N PHE A 101 -30.55 12.61 -1.95
CA PHE A 101 -31.31 13.67 -2.60
C PHE A 101 -32.24 13.10 -3.67
N PRO A 102 -33.40 13.73 -3.90
CA PRO A 102 -34.31 13.28 -4.94
C PRO A 102 -33.73 13.55 -6.34
N ALA A 103 -33.62 12.50 -7.16
CA ALA A 103 -33.23 12.62 -8.56
C ALA A 103 -34.40 13.15 -9.41
N VAL A 104 -34.28 14.39 -9.90
CA VAL A 104 -35.27 15.02 -10.78
C VAL A 104 -34.92 14.72 -12.23
N SER A 105 -35.87 14.15 -12.97
CA SER A 105 -35.70 13.79 -14.38
C SER A 105 -36.84 14.33 -15.24
N ALA A 106 -36.52 14.66 -16.50
CA ALA A 106 -37.53 14.89 -17.53
C ALA A 106 -37.94 13.55 -18.14
N THR A 107 -39.24 13.28 -18.19
CA THR A 107 -39.78 12.06 -18.78
C THR A 107 -40.81 12.40 -19.85
N GLY A 108 -40.73 11.68 -20.97
CA GLY A 108 -41.72 11.71 -22.05
C GLY A 108 -42.22 10.29 -22.28
N SER A 109 -43.53 10.10 -22.29
CA SER A 109 -44.14 8.79 -22.51
C SER A 109 -45.27 8.86 -23.53
N GLY A 110 -45.44 7.79 -24.29
CA GLY A 110 -46.52 7.62 -25.25
C GLY A 110 -46.97 6.17 -25.22
N SER A 111 -48.24 5.95 -24.93
CA SER A 111 -48.85 4.62 -24.93
C SER A 111 -50.04 4.63 -25.87
N ARG A 112 -50.16 3.56 -26.67
CA ARG A 112 -51.33 3.31 -27.52
C ARG A 112 -51.67 1.83 -27.44
N SER A 113 -52.86 1.53 -26.97
CA SER A 113 -53.30 0.15 -26.77
C SER A 113 -54.72 -0.04 -27.28
N ARG A 114 -55.02 -1.29 -27.68
CA ARG A 114 -56.38 -1.70 -28.03
C ARG A 114 -56.94 -2.52 -26.89
N THR A 115 -58.03 -2.06 -26.31
CA THR A 115 -58.81 -2.82 -25.34
C THR A 115 -59.91 -3.58 -26.09
N PRO A 116 -59.97 -4.93 -26.01
CA PRO A 116 -61.03 -5.70 -26.64
C PRO A 116 -62.38 -5.43 -25.96
N ALA A 117 -63.46 -5.65 -26.70
CA ALA A 117 -64.85 -5.45 -26.24
C ALA A 117 -65.13 -6.03 -24.83
N ARG A 118 -64.67 -7.26 -24.57
CA ARG A 118 -64.87 -7.95 -23.28
C ARG A 118 -64.18 -7.30 -22.08
N LEU A 119 -63.17 -6.45 -22.32
CA LEU A 119 -62.40 -5.75 -21.27
C LEU A 119 -62.66 -4.23 -21.26
N SER A 120 -63.47 -3.74 -22.20
CA SER A 120 -63.82 -2.32 -22.31
C SER A 120 -65.05 -2.01 -21.45
N GLN A 121 -65.06 -0.86 -20.79
CA GLN A 121 -66.24 -0.40 -20.03
C GLN A 121 -67.47 -0.16 -20.92
N THR A 122 -67.27 0.07 -22.23
CA THR A 122 -68.34 0.32 -23.19
C THR A 122 -68.87 -0.96 -23.85
N GLY A 123 -68.26 -2.12 -23.60
CA GLY A 123 -68.58 -3.36 -24.32
C GLY A 123 -68.10 -3.40 -25.78
N GLU A 124 -67.46 -2.33 -26.26
CA GLU A 124 -66.93 -2.20 -27.61
C GLU A 124 -65.40 -2.16 -27.62
N SER A 125 -64.79 -2.66 -28.69
CA SER A 125 -63.33 -2.56 -28.81
C SER A 125 -62.90 -1.11 -29.01
N THR A 126 -62.01 -0.61 -28.14
CA THR A 126 -61.53 0.77 -28.20
C THR A 126 -60.01 0.82 -28.36
N ILE A 127 -59.52 1.84 -29.06
CA ILE A 127 -58.10 2.17 -29.14
C ILE A 127 -57.89 3.45 -28.35
N SER A 128 -57.16 3.37 -27.24
CA SER A 128 -56.78 4.54 -26.45
C SER A 128 -55.33 4.92 -26.75
N SER A 129 -55.06 6.22 -26.76
CA SER A 129 -53.72 6.78 -26.77
C SER A 129 -53.57 7.78 -25.65
N GLN A 130 -52.39 7.82 -25.04
CA GLN A 130 -52.01 8.77 -24.01
C GLN A 130 -50.56 9.17 -24.21
N TYR A 131 -50.32 10.48 -24.25
CA TYR A 131 -49.00 11.07 -24.34
C TYR A 131 -48.78 11.93 -23.10
N SER A 132 -47.59 11.89 -22.52
CA SER A 132 -47.22 12.71 -21.35
C SER A 132 -45.81 13.24 -21.48
N ALA A 133 -45.57 14.45 -20.99
CA ALA A 133 -44.24 15.03 -20.83
C ALA A 133 -44.19 15.85 -19.54
N GLY A 134 -43.16 15.66 -18.73
CA GLY A 134 -43.04 16.36 -17.46
C GLY A 134 -41.70 16.19 -16.77
N LEU A 135 -41.57 16.85 -15.62
CA LEU A 135 -40.47 16.68 -14.70
C LEU A 135 -40.97 15.91 -13.48
N GLY A 136 -40.15 15.04 -12.92
CA GLY A 136 -40.52 14.30 -11.73
C GLY A 136 -39.37 13.59 -11.05
N ILE A 137 -39.68 13.10 -9.86
CA ILE A 137 -38.85 12.22 -9.06
C ILE A 137 -39.52 10.84 -9.06
N SER A 138 -38.73 9.81 -9.32
CA SER A 138 -39.22 8.42 -9.34
C SER A 138 -38.64 7.67 -8.16
N SER A 139 -39.50 7.10 -7.33
CA SER A 139 -39.10 6.20 -6.23
C SER A 139 -38.01 6.74 -5.29
N TYR A 140 -38.00 8.06 -5.02
CA TYR A 140 -37.05 8.66 -4.07
C TYR A 140 -37.27 8.10 -2.66
N GLU A 141 -36.22 7.56 -2.03
CA GLU A 141 -36.31 7.02 -0.68
C GLU A 141 -36.13 8.12 0.38
N LEU A 142 -37.15 8.29 1.23
CA LEU A 142 -37.06 9.13 2.41
C LEU A 142 -36.33 8.36 3.52
N ASP A 143 -35.07 8.73 3.75
CA ASP A 143 -34.16 7.98 4.61
C ASP A 143 -34.39 8.21 6.12
N LEU A 144 -35.56 7.79 6.64
CA LEU A 144 -35.94 8.00 8.04
C LEU A 144 -35.10 7.14 9.01
N PHE A 145 -34.79 5.91 8.61
CA PHE A 145 -34.04 4.92 9.41
C PHE A 145 -32.55 4.83 9.05
N GLY A 146 -32.06 5.75 8.20
CA GLY A 146 -30.64 5.90 7.92
C GLY A 146 -30.04 4.78 7.06
N ARG A 147 -30.81 4.10 6.21
CA ARG A 147 -30.30 3.08 5.27
C ARG A 147 -29.31 3.70 4.28
N VAL A 148 -29.72 4.78 3.61
CA VAL A 148 -28.90 5.46 2.59
C VAL A 148 -27.72 6.19 3.25
N ARG A 149 -27.94 6.84 4.40
CA ARG A 149 -26.85 7.42 5.21
C ARG A 149 -25.83 6.38 5.64
N SER A 150 -26.25 5.17 6.02
CA SER A 150 -25.32 4.08 6.37
C SER A 150 -24.46 3.63 5.19
N LEU A 151 -25.03 3.55 3.98
CA LEU A 151 -24.29 3.22 2.75
C LEU A 151 -23.34 4.36 2.33
N SER A 152 -23.78 5.61 2.49
CA SER A 152 -22.91 6.78 2.27
C SER A 152 -21.74 6.82 3.26
N GLU A 153 -21.98 6.47 4.53
CA GLU A 153 -20.93 6.37 5.55
C GLU A 153 -19.96 5.22 5.23
N GLU A 154 -20.45 4.03 4.83
CA GLU A 154 -19.60 2.94 4.37
C GLU A 154 -18.67 3.38 3.22
N ALA A 155 -19.21 4.08 2.22
CA ALA A 155 -18.44 4.57 1.09
C ALA A 155 -17.40 5.64 1.50
N LEU A 156 -17.74 6.50 2.47
CA LEU A 156 -16.80 7.49 3.02
C LEU A 156 -15.62 6.81 3.73
N GLN A 157 -15.89 5.82 4.56
CA GLN A 157 -14.85 5.08 5.27
C GLN A 157 -13.96 4.30 4.28
N LYS A 158 -14.52 3.76 3.19
CA LYS A 158 -13.72 3.16 2.09
C LYS A 158 -12.84 4.18 1.35
N TYR A 159 -13.31 5.42 1.19
CA TYR A 159 -12.51 6.51 0.64
C TYR A 159 -11.30 6.80 1.54
N PHE A 160 -11.50 6.99 2.85
CA PHE A 160 -10.39 7.21 3.79
C PHE A 160 -9.42 6.01 3.84
N ALA A 161 -9.94 4.77 3.79
CA ALA A 161 -9.09 3.58 3.68
C ALA A 161 -8.20 3.63 2.42
N THR A 162 -8.72 4.14 1.31
CA THR A 162 -7.99 4.26 0.04
C THR A 162 -6.93 5.35 0.08
N GLU A 163 -7.16 6.45 0.80
CA GLU A 163 -6.13 7.47 1.06
C GLU A 163 -4.93 6.87 1.81
N GLU A 164 -5.18 6.10 2.87
CA GLU A 164 -4.13 5.41 3.61
C GLU A 164 -3.43 4.33 2.78
N ALA A 165 -4.16 3.62 1.92
CA ALA A 165 -3.58 2.66 0.98
C ALA A 165 -2.57 3.32 0.02
N ARG A 166 -2.85 4.55 -0.43
CA ARG A 166 -1.90 5.33 -1.25
C ARG A 166 -0.65 5.69 -0.46
N ARG A 167 -0.78 6.05 0.82
CA ARG A 167 0.38 6.31 1.69
C ARG A 167 1.23 5.06 1.88
N SER A 168 0.60 3.92 2.19
CA SER A 168 1.28 2.62 2.32
C SER A 168 2.01 2.22 1.03
N THR A 169 1.39 2.47 -0.13
CA THR A 169 2.00 2.23 -1.44
C THR A 169 3.22 3.12 -1.67
N GLN A 170 3.16 4.40 -1.31
CA GLN A 170 4.30 5.32 -1.42
C GLN A 170 5.47 4.87 -0.53
N ILE A 171 5.19 4.56 0.74
CA ILE A 171 6.19 4.07 1.71
C ILE A 171 6.86 2.80 1.18
N SER A 172 6.06 1.86 0.66
CA SER A 172 6.57 0.63 0.06
C SER A 172 7.44 0.90 -1.17
N LEU A 173 7.03 1.81 -2.06
CA LEU A 173 7.81 2.18 -3.24
C LEU A 173 9.16 2.81 -2.85
N VAL A 174 9.18 3.72 -1.87
CA VAL A 174 10.42 4.34 -1.36
C VAL A 174 11.39 3.26 -0.86
N ALA A 175 10.90 2.32 -0.04
CA ALA A 175 11.71 1.22 0.47
C ALA A 175 12.17 0.27 -0.66
N SER A 176 11.31 -0.07 -1.61
CA SER A 176 11.65 -0.93 -2.75
C SER A 176 12.72 -0.32 -3.64
N VAL A 177 12.65 1.00 -3.91
CA VAL A 177 13.69 1.71 -4.68
C VAL A 177 15.01 1.72 -3.92
N ALA A 178 14.98 1.98 -2.62
CA ALA A 178 16.19 1.95 -1.78
C ALA A 178 16.83 0.56 -1.75
N ASN A 179 16.07 -0.50 -1.50
CA ASN A 179 16.58 -1.87 -1.49
C ASN A 179 17.15 -2.27 -2.86
N ALA A 180 16.44 -1.98 -3.96
CA ALA A 180 16.93 -2.27 -5.31
C ALA A 180 18.22 -1.51 -5.65
N TYR A 181 18.32 -0.24 -5.25
CA TYR A 181 19.52 0.56 -5.42
C TYR A 181 20.70 0.01 -4.61
N LEU A 182 20.48 -0.36 -3.34
CA LEU A 182 21.51 -0.91 -2.49
C LEU A 182 22.02 -2.27 -3.00
N THR A 183 21.12 -3.13 -3.49
CA THR A 183 21.51 -4.39 -4.15
C THR A 183 22.35 -4.13 -5.38
N TRP A 184 21.94 -3.19 -6.24
CA TRP A 184 22.72 -2.80 -7.42
C TRP A 184 24.12 -2.28 -7.06
N GLN A 185 24.26 -1.48 -6.00
CA GLN A 185 25.57 -1.02 -5.52
C GLN A 185 26.41 -2.18 -4.98
N ALA A 186 25.81 -3.10 -4.22
CA ALA A 186 26.50 -4.27 -3.69
C ALA A 186 27.02 -5.18 -4.79
N ASP A 187 26.20 -5.49 -5.79
CA ASP A 187 26.60 -6.36 -6.89
C ASP A 187 27.62 -5.67 -7.82
N LYS A 188 27.63 -4.32 -7.90
CA LYS A 188 28.72 -3.56 -8.54
C LYS A 188 30.04 -3.65 -7.77
N GLU A 189 30.00 -3.55 -6.45
CA GLU A 189 31.19 -3.73 -5.62
C GLU A 189 31.72 -5.17 -5.68
N LEU A 190 30.83 -6.17 -5.68
CA LEU A 190 31.19 -7.58 -5.86
C LEU A 190 31.79 -7.86 -7.25
N LEU A 191 31.24 -7.23 -8.29
CA LEU A 191 31.79 -7.30 -9.64
C LEU A 191 33.20 -6.71 -9.68
N LYS A 192 33.40 -5.52 -9.09
CA LYS A 192 34.73 -4.87 -9.04
C LYS A 192 35.74 -5.71 -8.26
N LEU A 193 35.36 -6.22 -7.09
CA LEU A 193 36.18 -7.11 -6.28
C LEU A 193 36.59 -8.36 -7.08
N THR A 194 35.66 -8.92 -7.85
CA THR A 194 35.91 -10.12 -8.66
C THR A 194 36.84 -9.84 -9.83
N GLN A 195 36.72 -8.68 -10.47
CA GLN A 195 37.65 -8.24 -11.53
C GLN A 195 39.08 -8.11 -10.99
N ASP A 196 39.25 -7.43 -9.85
CA ASP A 196 40.56 -7.23 -9.23
C ASP A 196 41.18 -8.57 -8.77
N THR A 197 40.35 -9.47 -8.26
CA THR A 197 40.78 -10.81 -7.84
C THR A 197 41.16 -11.68 -9.04
N LEU A 198 40.39 -11.63 -10.13
CA LEU A 198 40.70 -12.37 -11.36
C LEU A 198 42.04 -11.91 -11.95
N ASP A 199 42.27 -10.59 -12.02
CA ASP A 199 43.52 -10.03 -12.52
C ASP A 199 44.72 -10.51 -11.67
N ALA A 200 44.58 -10.53 -10.35
CA ALA A 200 45.61 -11.05 -9.45
C ALA A 200 45.84 -12.56 -9.65
N TYR A 201 44.78 -13.35 -9.81
CA TYR A 201 44.87 -14.79 -10.04
C TYR A 201 45.50 -15.13 -11.40
N GLU A 202 45.19 -14.38 -12.45
CA GLU A 202 45.79 -14.58 -13.77
C GLU A 202 47.29 -14.23 -13.76
N GLN A 203 47.70 -13.20 -13.01
CA GLN A 203 49.13 -12.90 -12.81
C GLN A 203 49.84 -14.02 -12.05
N SER A 204 49.23 -14.52 -10.97
CA SER A 204 49.76 -15.64 -10.19
C SER A 204 49.91 -16.91 -11.05
N PHE A 205 48.88 -17.25 -11.83
CA PHE A 205 48.92 -18.38 -12.77
C PHE A 205 50.03 -18.27 -13.81
N LYS A 206 50.23 -17.08 -14.40
CA LYS A 206 51.32 -16.84 -15.36
C LYS A 206 52.70 -17.08 -14.73
N LEU A 207 52.90 -16.66 -13.47
CA LEU A 207 54.14 -16.90 -12.74
C LEU A 207 54.33 -18.39 -12.44
N THR A 208 53.31 -19.08 -11.96
CA THR A 208 53.36 -20.53 -11.70
C THR A 208 53.60 -21.33 -12.97
N SER A 209 53.00 -20.94 -14.11
CA SER A 209 53.24 -21.57 -15.42
C SER A 209 54.70 -21.48 -15.84
N ARG A 210 55.29 -20.27 -15.80
CA ARG A 210 56.71 -20.08 -16.13
C ARG A 210 57.63 -20.85 -15.18
N SER A 211 57.29 -20.87 -13.89
CA SER A 211 58.04 -21.64 -12.88
C SER A 211 57.98 -23.15 -13.15
N ASN A 212 56.84 -23.66 -13.63
CA ASN A 212 56.68 -25.06 -14.02
C ASN A 212 57.46 -25.40 -15.30
N GLU A 213 57.48 -24.50 -16.30
CA GLU A 213 58.26 -24.66 -17.53
C GLU A 213 59.76 -24.82 -17.28
N VAL A 214 60.28 -24.16 -16.24
CA VAL A 214 61.70 -24.30 -15.81
C VAL A 214 61.90 -25.35 -14.72
N GLY A 215 60.87 -26.14 -14.39
CA GLY A 215 60.93 -27.29 -13.49
C GLY A 215 60.92 -26.96 -11.98
N VAL A 216 60.61 -25.72 -11.58
CA VAL A 216 60.58 -25.30 -10.18
C VAL A 216 59.19 -25.56 -9.55
N ALA A 217 58.11 -25.19 -10.22
CA ALA A 217 56.74 -25.48 -9.77
C ALA A 217 56.25 -26.85 -10.29
N SER A 218 55.42 -27.54 -9.53
CA SER A 218 54.87 -28.84 -9.93
C SER A 218 53.63 -28.71 -10.83
N ALA A 219 53.27 -29.80 -11.53
CA ALA A 219 52.01 -29.85 -12.28
C ALA A 219 50.76 -29.73 -11.37
N LEU A 220 50.90 -30.10 -10.10
CA LEU A 220 49.87 -29.89 -9.08
C LEU A 220 49.68 -28.39 -8.82
N ASP A 221 50.77 -27.64 -8.62
CA ASP A 221 50.72 -26.19 -8.38
C ASP A 221 50.08 -25.46 -9.57
N LEU A 222 50.43 -25.86 -10.79
CA LEU A 222 49.86 -25.33 -12.02
C LEU A 222 48.34 -25.58 -12.08
N SER A 223 47.93 -26.81 -11.77
CA SER A 223 46.50 -27.19 -11.78
C SER A 223 45.71 -26.45 -10.71
N GLN A 224 46.26 -26.29 -9.50
CA GLN A 224 45.62 -25.55 -8.41
C GLN A 224 45.51 -24.04 -8.69
N SER A 225 46.51 -23.45 -9.33
CA SER A 225 46.44 -22.04 -9.74
C SER A 225 45.38 -21.84 -10.83
N ARG A 226 45.28 -22.78 -11.79
CA ARG A 226 44.24 -22.76 -12.82
C ARG A 226 42.83 -22.81 -12.24
N THR A 227 42.56 -23.65 -11.24
CA THR A 227 41.21 -23.72 -10.63
C THR A 227 40.81 -22.41 -9.97
N SER A 228 41.76 -21.65 -9.43
CA SER A 228 41.49 -20.33 -8.83
C SER A 228 41.06 -19.31 -9.89
N VAL A 229 41.78 -19.26 -11.02
CA VAL A 229 41.42 -18.42 -12.18
C VAL A 229 40.02 -18.76 -12.70
N GLU A 230 39.74 -20.04 -12.94
CA GLU A 230 38.43 -20.43 -13.49
C GLU A 230 37.28 -20.16 -12.50
N ASN A 231 37.51 -20.30 -11.18
CA ASN A 231 36.52 -19.93 -10.17
C ASN A 231 36.21 -18.42 -10.20
N ALA A 232 37.23 -17.56 -10.31
CA ALA A 232 37.04 -16.12 -10.44
C ALA A 232 36.31 -15.74 -11.74
N ARG A 233 36.56 -16.45 -12.86
CA ARG A 233 35.81 -16.26 -14.11
C ARG A 233 34.33 -16.62 -13.99
N VAL A 234 34.01 -17.68 -13.26
CA VAL A 234 32.61 -18.05 -12.95
C VAL A 234 31.93 -16.95 -12.11
N ALA A 235 32.62 -16.42 -11.10
CA ALA A 235 32.09 -15.31 -10.30
C ALA A 235 31.92 -14.03 -11.14
N LEU A 236 32.85 -13.74 -12.05
CA LEU A 236 32.79 -12.55 -12.92
C LEU A 236 31.52 -12.58 -13.78
N ALA A 237 31.24 -13.70 -14.44
CA ALA A 237 30.04 -13.87 -15.25
C ALA A 237 28.75 -13.78 -14.42
N ARG A 238 28.78 -14.22 -13.15
CA ARG A 238 27.66 -14.14 -12.22
C ARG A 238 27.33 -12.70 -11.85
N TYR A 239 28.30 -11.96 -11.31
CA TYR A 239 28.06 -10.58 -10.87
C TYR A 239 27.81 -9.64 -12.05
N THR A 240 28.40 -9.90 -13.22
CA THR A 240 28.04 -9.18 -14.46
C THR A 240 26.54 -9.31 -14.78
N ARG A 241 25.99 -10.51 -14.64
CA ARG A 241 24.55 -10.75 -14.85
C ARG A 241 23.70 -10.10 -13.76
N GLN A 242 24.10 -10.20 -12.49
CA GLN A 242 23.32 -9.63 -11.38
C GLN A 242 23.20 -8.11 -11.49
N VAL A 243 24.31 -7.42 -11.75
CA VAL A 243 24.30 -5.96 -12.00
C VAL A 243 23.28 -5.58 -13.07
N ALA A 244 23.25 -6.31 -14.20
CA ALA A 244 22.27 -6.05 -15.26
C ALA A 244 20.81 -6.35 -14.82
N GLN A 245 20.60 -7.38 -13.99
CA GLN A 245 19.28 -7.72 -13.45
C GLN A 245 18.77 -6.67 -12.46
N ASP A 246 19.66 -6.12 -11.65
CA ASP A 246 19.33 -5.05 -10.71
C ASP A 246 19.02 -3.74 -11.43
N GLU A 247 19.75 -3.40 -12.50
CA GLU A 247 19.45 -2.24 -13.36
C GLU A 247 18.07 -2.34 -13.99
N ASN A 248 17.70 -3.52 -14.47
CA ASN A 248 16.36 -3.77 -15.03
C ASN A 248 15.28 -3.61 -13.95
N SER A 249 15.53 -4.13 -12.74
CA SER A 249 14.60 -4.03 -11.61
C SER A 249 14.42 -2.58 -11.14
N LEU A 250 15.51 -1.82 -11.07
CA LEU A 250 15.48 -0.41 -10.72
C LEU A 250 14.74 0.40 -11.78
N THR A 251 15.01 0.15 -13.07
CA THR A 251 14.30 0.80 -14.20
C THR A 251 12.79 0.59 -14.12
N LEU A 252 12.34 -0.62 -13.76
CA LEU A 252 10.93 -0.92 -13.55
C LEU A 252 10.33 -0.09 -12.41
N LEU A 253 11.00 -0.04 -11.26
CA LEU A 253 10.54 0.72 -10.09
C LEU A 253 10.48 2.22 -10.37
N LEU A 254 11.47 2.76 -11.09
CA LEU A 254 11.49 4.16 -11.50
C LEU A 254 10.35 4.50 -12.47
N GLY A 255 9.92 3.55 -13.30
CA GLY A 255 8.93 3.81 -14.36
C GLY A 255 9.49 4.64 -15.54
N THR A 256 10.82 4.78 -15.60
CA THR A 256 11.60 5.45 -16.64
C THR A 256 13.03 4.89 -16.65
N GLY A 257 13.80 5.17 -17.71
CA GLY A 257 15.21 4.79 -17.78
C GLY A 257 16.06 5.39 -16.66
N LEU A 258 17.13 4.69 -16.29
CA LEU A 258 18.08 5.15 -15.27
C LEU A 258 18.77 6.45 -15.73
N PRO A 259 18.82 7.50 -14.89
CA PRO A 259 19.54 8.74 -15.22
C PRO A 259 21.00 8.48 -15.58
N ALA A 260 21.50 9.15 -16.61
CA ALA A 260 22.94 9.12 -16.92
C ALA A 260 23.72 9.89 -15.85
N ASN A 261 24.85 9.34 -15.40
CA ASN A 261 25.79 9.95 -14.43
C ASN A 261 25.22 10.14 -13.01
N ILE A 262 24.87 9.04 -12.35
CA ILE A 262 24.51 9.04 -10.93
C ILE A 262 25.80 8.98 -10.09
N ALA A 263 26.06 10.02 -9.30
CA ALA A 263 27.18 10.06 -8.35
C ALA A 263 26.82 9.28 -7.08
N SER A 264 27.06 7.97 -7.09
CA SER A 264 26.79 7.08 -5.95
C SER A 264 27.92 7.09 -4.91
N LYS A 265 27.55 6.92 -3.64
CA LYS A 265 28.50 6.67 -2.55
C LYS A 265 28.82 5.17 -2.43
N PRO A 266 30.02 4.78 -1.96
CA PRO A 266 30.32 3.38 -1.65
C PRO A 266 29.49 2.89 -0.46
N LEU A 267 29.23 1.59 -0.39
CA LEU A 267 28.45 0.98 0.70
C LEU A 267 29.12 1.09 2.07
N SER A 268 30.44 1.31 2.10
CA SER A 268 31.19 1.54 3.33
C SER A 268 30.87 2.86 4.02
N ASP A 269 30.32 3.84 3.30
CA ASP A 269 29.96 5.15 3.85
C ASP A 269 28.73 5.06 4.76
N ASP A 270 28.50 6.12 5.53
CA ASP A 270 27.24 6.32 6.23
C ASP A 270 26.15 6.77 5.25
N LEU A 271 25.19 5.88 4.98
CA LEU A 271 24.15 6.08 3.96
C LEU A 271 22.77 6.38 4.55
N LEU A 272 22.54 6.06 5.83
CA LEU A 272 21.23 6.08 6.46
C LEU A 272 21.32 6.70 7.86
N SER A 273 20.39 7.58 8.21
CA SER A 273 20.21 7.99 9.61
C SER A 273 19.60 6.88 10.45
N GLU A 274 20.03 6.76 11.71
CA GLU A 274 19.34 5.90 12.66
C GLU A 274 17.93 6.43 12.96
N VAL A 275 16.96 5.51 13.04
CA VAL A 275 15.55 5.82 13.24
C VAL A 275 15.10 5.32 14.61
N PRO A 276 14.43 6.16 15.43
CA PRO A 276 13.91 5.74 16.72
C PRO A 276 12.68 4.83 16.58
N ALA A 277 12.68 3.71 17.31
CA ALA A 277 11.62 2.71 17.23
C ALA A 277 10.29 3.12 17.89
N GLY A 278 10.34 4.01 18.88
CA GLY A 278 9.14 4.46 19.62
C GLY A 278 8.46 3.34 20.41
N LEU A 279 7.14 3.48 20.63
CA LEU A 279 6.32 2.47 21.30
C LEU A 279 5.46 1.69 20.30
N PRO A 280 5.11 0.42 20.58
CA PRO A 280 4.15 -0.33 19.75
C PRO A 280 2.80 0.39 19.55
N SER A 281 2.34 1.15 20.56
CA SER A 281 1.11 1.95 20.48
C SER A 281 1.14 3.02 19.39
N ASP A 282 2.33 3.50 19.04
CA ASP A 282 2.50 4.53 18.02
C ASP A 282 2.14 4.01 16.62
N LEU A 283 2.32 2.71 16.38
CA LEU A 283 2.00 2.06 15.11
C LEU A 283 0.50 2.20 14.78
N LEU A 284 -0.36 2.18 15.79
CA LEU A 284 -1.82 2.26 15.62
C LEU A 284 -2.29 3.56 14.97
N GLN A 285 -1.52 4.63 15.11
CA GLN A 285 -1.88 5.95 14.58
C GLN A 285 -1.04 6.35 13.37
N ARG A 286 0.14 5.75 13.20
CA ARG A 286 1.14 6.24 12.25
C ARG A 286 1.38 5.30 11.06
N ARG A 287 1.05 4.01 11.19
CA ARG A 287 1.31 3.02 10.14
C ARG A 287 0.10 2.95 9.19
N PRO A 288 0.22 3.37 7.92
CA PRO A 288 -0.96 3.56 7.07
C PRO A 288 -1.74 2.27 6.76
N ASP A 289 -1.09 1.12 6.73
CA ASP A 289 -1.77 -0.18 6.56
C ASP A 289 -2.68 -0.55 7.74
N ILE A 290 -2.30 -0.23 8.97
CA ILE A 290 -3.12 -0.40 10.17
C ILE A 290 -4.31 0.57 10.14
N VAL A 291 -4.07 1.83 9.79
CA VAL A 291 -5.12 2.85 9.70
C VAL A 291 -6.10 2.53 8.56
N GLN A 292 -5.60 2.06 7.41
CA GLN A 292 -6.42 1.53 6.33
C GLN A 292 -7.32 0.38 6.80
N ALA A 293 -6.78 -0.57 7.57
CA ALA A 293 -7.56 -1.68 8.11
C ALA A 293 -8.63 -1.19 9.11
N GLU A 294 -8.34 -0.15 9.90
CA GLU A 294 -9.30 0.48 10.79
C GLU A 294 -10.47 1.12 10.02
N TYR A 295 -10.18 1.87 8.95
CA TYR A 295 -11.21 2.46 8.10
C TYR A 295 -12.06 1.40 7.38
N ASN A 296 -11.46 0.28 6.95
CA ASN A 296 -12.23 -0.85 6.41
C ASN A 296 -13.15 -1.50 7.47
N LEU A 297 -12.70 -1.59 8.72
CA LEU A 297 -13.54 -2.03 9.84
C LEU A 297 -14.69 -1.04 10.11
N LYS A 298 -14.44 0.26 10.09
CA LYS A 298 -15.49 1.30 10.22
C LYS A 298 -16.50 1.20 9.07
N ALA A 299 -16.05 0.97 7.83
CA ALA A 299 -16.92 0.76 6.69
C ALA A 299 -17.85 -0.47 6.88
N ALA A 300 -17.29 -1.60 7.30
CA ALA A 300 -18.08 -2.80 7.59
C ALA A 300 -19.07 -2.59 8.75
N ASN A 301 -18.69 -1.81 9.77
CA ASN A 301 -19.59 -1.43 10.87
C ASN A 301 -20.75 -0.55 10.39
N ALA A 302 -20.51 0.40 9.48
CA ALA A 302 -21.55 1.23 8.89
C ALA A 302 -22.58 0.41 8.10
N ASN A 303 -22.13 -0.59 7.34
CA ASN A 303 -23.02 -1.47 6.56
C ASN A 303 -24.03 -2.27 7.44
N ILE A 304 -23.69 -2.55 8.71
CA ILE A 304 -24.65 -3.15 9.66
C ILE A 304 -25.88 -2.24 9.84
N GLY A 305 -25.69 -0.91 9.83
CA GLY A 305 -26.79 0.06 9.89
C GLY A 305 -27.74 -0.07 8.70
N ALA A 306 -27.20 -0.21 7.49
CA ALA A 306 -27.98 -0.42 6.27
C ALA A 306 -28.77 -1.73 6.33
N ALA A 307 -28.14 -2.82 6.78
CA ALA A 307 -28.80 -4.12 6.94
C ALA A 307 -29.90 -4.10 8.02
N ARG A 308 -29.69 -3.37 9.13
CA ARG A 308 -30.73 -3.17 10.16
C ARG A 308 -31.91 -2.36 9.62
N ALA A 309 -31.64 -1.30 8.87
CA ALA A 309 -32.67 -0.43 8.31
C ALA A 309 -33.60 -1.17 7.34
N ALA A 310 -33.14 -2.24 6.68
CA ALA A 310 -33.98 -3.07 5.80
C ALA A 310 -35.13 -3.81 6.52
N PHE A 311 -35.08 -3.95 7.85
CA PHE A 311 -36.20 -4.48 8.65
C PHE A 311 -37.30 -3.45 8.93
N PHE A 312 -37.01 -2.16 8.74
CA PHE A 312 -37.92 -1.07 9.01
C PHE A 312 -38.72 -0.70 7.75
N PRO A 313 -39.83 0.05 7.91
CA PRO A 313 -40.58 0.58 6.78
C PRO A 313 -39.71 1.40 5.82
N SER A 314 -39.68 1.04 4.54
CA SER A 314 -39.13 1.92 3.50
C SER A 314 -40.22 2.84 2.98
N ILE A 315 -39.92 4.14 2.91
CA ILE A 315 -40.84 5.16 2.43
C ILE A 315 -40.29 5.69 1.11
N THR A 316 -40.98 5.42 0.01
CA THR A 316 -40.62 5.93 -1.31
C THR A 316 -41.61 6.99 -1.77
N LEU A 317 -41.12 7.99 -2.48
CA LEU A 317 -41.91 9.08 -3.02
C LEU A 317 -41.75 9.16 -4.53
N THR A 318 -42.88 9.01 -5.24
CA THR A 318 -42.97 9.33 -6.67
C THR A 318 -43.82 10.58 -6.83
N ALA A 319 -43.24 11.64 -7.40
CA ALA A 319 -43.95 12.89 -7.65
C ALA A 319 -43.59 13.45 -9.02
N SER A 320 -44.58 13.93 -9.76
CA SER A 320 -44.35 14.50 -11.09
C SER A 320 -45.31 15.65 -11.38
N ALA A 321 -44.88 16.55 -12.26
CA ALA A 321 -45.67 17.63 -12.79
C ALA A 321 -45.34 17.85 -14.28
N GLY A 322 -46.35 18.10 -15.08
CA GLY A 322 -46.17 18.27 -16.53
C GLY A 322 -47.49 18.36 -17.27
N THR A 323 -47.54 17.70 -18.42
CA THR A 323 -48.68 17.70 -19.33
C THR A 323 -49.03 16.29 -19.78
N ALA A 324 -50.32 16.04 -20.02
CA ALA A 324 -50.82 14.81 -20.60
C ALA A 324 -51.97 15.08 -21.59
N SER A 325 -52.04 14.31 -22.67
CA SER A 325 -53.06 14.46 -23.70
C SER A 325 -53.38 13.14 -24.40
N PRO A 326 -54.64 12.90 -24.83
CA PRO A 326 -54.98 11.73 -25.63
C PRO A 326 -54.38 11.76 -27.04
N ASN A 327 -53.91 12.91 -27.52
CA ASN A 327 -53.24 13.07 -28.81
C ASN A 327 -51.96 13.91 -28.69
N LEU A 328 -50.95 13.62 -29.52
CA LEU A 328 -49.65 14.30 -29.44
C LEU A 328 -49.76 15.81 -29.68
N GLY A 329 -50.63 16.24 -30.60
CA GLY A 329 -50.83 17.65 -30.93
C GLY A 329 -51.49 18.49 -29.82
N GLY A 330 -52.05 17.85 -28.79
CA GLY A 330 -52.64 18.50 -27.63
C GLY A 330 -51.72 18.57 -26.41
N LEU A 331 -50.51 18.00 -26.49
CA LEU A 331 -49.66 17.81 -25.32
C LEU A 331 -49.29 19.13 -24.62
N PHE A 332 -48.96 20.18 -25.36
CA PHE A 332 -48.56 21.48 -24.80
C PHE A 332 -49.65 22.56 -24.96
N LYS A 333 -50.93 22.19 -25.12
CA LYS A 333 -52.05 23.14 -25.21
C LYS A 333 -52.59 23.49 -23.81
N GLY A 334 -53.26 24.64 -23.69
CA GLY A 334 -53.95 25.01 -22.45
C GLY A 334 -54.95 23.93 -22.02
N GLY A 335 -54.94 23.58 -20.73
CA GLY A 335 -55.79 22.52 -20.16
C GLY A 335 -55.17 21.11 -20.17
N SER A 336 -53.96 20.90 -20.70
CA SER A 336 -53.26 19.61 -20.65
C SER A 336 -52.44 19.36 -19.36
N GLY A 337 -52.46 20.30 -18.41
CA GLY A 337 -51.67 20.23 -17.18
C GLY A 337 -52.05 19.03 -16.31
N THR A 338 -51.04 18.33 -15.78
CA THR A 338 -51.20 17.18 -14.90
C THR A 338 -50.12 17.16 -13.83
N TRP A 339 -50.43 16.54 -12.69
CA TRP A 339 -49.47 16.27 -11.62
C TRP A 339 -49.84 14.99 -10.89
N SER A 340 -48.87 14.36 -10.25
CA SER A 340 -49.07 13.19 -9.41
C SER A 340 -48.22 13.27 -8.15
N PHE A 341 -48.77 12.84 -7.03
CA PHE A 341 -48.06 12.67 -5.77
C PHE A 341 -48.45 11.31 -5.18
N ALA A 342 -47.50 10.37 -5.22
CA ALA A 342 -47.70 8.97 -4.87
C ALA A 342 -46.61 8.52 -3.88
N PRO A 343 -46.78 8.80 -2.57
CA PRO A 343 -45.96 8.21 -1.54
C PRO A 343 -46.35 6.74 -1.33
N GLN A 344 -45.36 5.88 -1.08
CA GLN A 344 -45.55 4.47 -0.81
C GLN A 344 -44.75 4.08 0.43
N ILE A 345 -45.38 3.32 1.33
CA ILE A 345 -44.71 2.73 2.50
C ILE A 345 -44.71 1.22 2.31
N ASN A 346 -43.55 0.61 2.37
CA ASN A 346 -43.38 -0.84 2.27
C ASN A 346 -42.77 -1.39 3.56
N ILE A 347 -43.42 -2.41 4.15
CA ILE A 347 -42.98 -3.04 5.39
C ILE A 347 -42.87 -4.55 5.13
N PRO A 348 -41.67 -5.14 5.13
CA PRO A 348 -41.52 -6.58 4.94
C PRO A 348 -42.03 -7.35 6.16
N ILE A 349 -43.05 -8.20 5.97
CA ILE A 349 -43.61 -9.05 7.04
C ILE A 349 -43.00 -10.46 7.01
N PHE A 350 -42.86 -11.05 5.82
CA PHE A 350 -42.29 -12.37 5.62
C PHE A 350 -41.37 -12.38 4.40
N ASN A 351 -40.13 -12.85 4.59
CA ASN A 351 -39.08 -12.90 3.56
C ASN A 351 -38.24 -14.18 3.67
N ALA A 352 -38.81 -15.25 4.27
CA ALA A 352 -38.14 -16.54 4.49
C ALA A 352 -36.75 -16.44 5.17
N GLY A 353 -36.52 -15.42 6.01
CA GLY A 353 -35.27 -15.22 6.73
C GLY A 353 -34.19 -14.45 5.97
N SER A 354 -34.47 -13.98 4.75
CA SER A 354 -33.51 -13.25 3.91
C SER A 354 -32.89 -12.03 4.61
N LEU A 355 -33.70 -11.19 5.25
CA LEU A 355 -33.18 -10.00 5.96
C LEU A 355 -32.30 -10.37 7.16
N ARG A 356 -32.65 -11.46 7.87
CA ARG A 356 -31.83 -11.96 8.98
C ARG A 356 -30.49 -12.46 8.49
N ALA A 357 -30.47 -13.23 7.40
CA ALA A 357 -29.25 -13.69 6.78
C ALA A 357 -28.36 -12.52 6.27
N SER A 358 -28.95 -11.47 5.68
CA SER A 358 -28.21 -10.26 5.25
C SER A 358 -27.62 -9.47 6.42
N LEU A 359 -28.34 -9.37 7.54
CA LEU A 359 -27.83 -8.76 8.77
C LEU A 359 -26.70 -9.59 9.37
N ASP A 360 -26.86 -10.91 9.45
CA ASP A 360 -25.83 -11.81 9.97
C ASP A 360 -24.58 -11.79 9.07
N TYR A 361 -24.74 -11.74 7.75
CA TYR A 361 -23.63 -11.49 6.81
C TYR A 361 -22.89 -10.19 7.12
N SER A 362 -23.60 -9.08 7.34
CA SER A 362 -22.99 -7.78 7.61
C SER A 362 -22.24 -7.77 8.95
N LYS A 363 -22.77 -8.47 9.97
CA LYS A 363 -22.05 -8.69 11.24
C LYS A 363 -20.78 -9.52 11.04
N ILE A 364 -20.87 -10.62 10.28
CA ILE A 364 -19.71 -11.48 9.98
C ILE A 364 -18.63 -10.69 9.22
N GLN A 365 -19.01 -9.82 8.28
CA GLN A 365 -18.05 -8.94 7.59
C GLN A 365 -17.35 -7.98 8.55
N LYS A 366 -18.04 -7.43 9.56
CA LYS A 366 -17.39 -6.66 10.62
C LYS A 366 -16.36 -7.51 11.38
N GLU A 367 -16.73 -8.71 11.82
CA GLU A 367 -15.82 -9.61 12.55
C GLU A 367 -14.59 -10.01 11.71
N ILE A 368 -14.77 -10.25 10.40
CA ILE A 368 -13.64 -10.46 9.47
C ILE A 368 -12.69 -9.25 9.47
N ASN A 369 -13.24 -8.03 9.46
CA ASN A 369 -12.42 -6.82 9.48
C ASN A 369 -11.79 -6.55 10.85
N VAL A 370 -12.39 -7.01 11.97
CA VAL A 370 -11.73 -7.02 13.28
C VAL A 370 -10.48 -7.89 13.21
N ALA A 371 -10.60 -9.13 12.72
CA ALA A 371 -9.47 -10.04 12.59
C ALA A 371 -8.39 -9.51 11.61
N ASN A 372 -8.78 -8.85 10.52
CA ASN A 372 -7.82 -8.23 9.59
C ASN A 372 -7.07 -7.05 10.22
N TYR A 373 -7.76 -6.22 11.01
CA TYR A 373 -7.15 -5.12 11.76
C TYR A 373 -6.16 -5.65 12.82
N GLU A 374 -6.57 -6.63 13.60
CA GLU A 374 -5.70 -7.32 14.58
C GLU A 374 -4.46 -7.94 13.92
N LYS A 375 -4.63 -8.59 12.76
CA LYS A 375 -3.52 -9.14 11.98
C LYS A 375 -2.57 -8.07 11.45
N ALA A 376 -3.09 -6.93 11.00
CA ALA A 376 -2.26 -5.80 10.55
C ALA A 376 -1.37 -5.28 11.69
N ILE A 377 -1.92 -5.18 12.90
CA ILE A 377 -1.16 -4.81 14.12
C ILE A 377 -0.07 -5.84 14.42
N GLN A 378 -0.42 -7.13 14.44
CA GLN A 378 0.53 -8.20 14.73
C GLN A 378 1.67 -8.26 13.70
N THR A 379 1.34 -8.07 12.42
CA THR A 379 2.32 -8.01 11.33
C THR A 379 3.25 -6.81 11.53
N GLY A 380 2.70 -5.63 11.83
CA GLY A 380 3.53 -4.46 12.07
C GLY A 380 4.43 -4.59 13.30
N PHE A 381 3.94 -5.20 14.37
CA PHE A 381 4.76 -5.51 15.55
C PHE A 381 5.90 -6.46 15.23
N GLN A 382 5.64 -7.51 14.45
CA GLN A 382 6.63 -8.50 14.04
C GLN A 382 7.70 -7.87 13.15
N GLU A 383 7.31 -7.11 12.11
CA GLU A 383 8.26 -6.44 11.21
C GLU A 383 9.19 -5.46 11.94
N VAL A 384 8.67 -4.69 12.90
CA VAL A 384 9.51 -3.79 13.72
C VAL A 384 10.43 -4.58 14.64
N SER A 385 9.93 -5.65 15.26
CA SER A 385 10.74 -6.50 16.14
C SER A 385 11.90 -7.16 15.39
N ASP A 386 11.65 -7.70 14.20
CA ASP A 386 12.69 -8.25 13.33
C ASP A 386 13.72 -7.20 12.92
N GLY A 387 13.27 -5.99 12.56
CA GLY A 387 14.17 -4.88 12.23
C GLY A 387 15.06 -4.47 13.40
N LEU A 388 14.52 -4.42 14.63
CA LEU A 388 15.29 -4.11 15.84
C LEU A 388 16.31 -5.21 16.18
N ALA A 389 15.93 -6.47 16.00
CA ALA A 389 16.85 -7.59 16.17
C ALA A 389 18.00 -7.54 15.14
N ALA A 390 17.67 -7.24 13.88
CA ALA A 390 18.63 -7.09 12.81
C ALA A 390 19.60 -5.91 13.06
N ARG A 391 19.10 -4.75 13.50
CA ARG A 391 19.93 -3.58 13.81
C ARG A 391 21.08 -3.91 14.77
N GLU A 392 20.74 -4.52 15.91
CA GLU A 392 21.73 -4.83 16.94
C GLU A 392 22.68 -5.95 16.49
N THR A 393 22.15 -7.02 15.90
CA THR A 393 22.96 -8.20 15.53
C THR A 393 23.87 -7.93 14.34
N TYR A 394 23.43 -7.17 13.32
CA TYR A 394 24.29 -6.83 12.19
C TYR A 394 25.43 -5.89 12.55
N LYS A 395 25.25 -5.02 13.57
CA LYS A 395 26.35 -4.20 14.07
C LYS A 395 27.50 -5.07 14.57
N GLN A 396 27.19 -6.06 15.41
CA GLN A 396 28.17 -7.01 15.95
C GLN A 396 28.77 -7.89 14.85
N GLN A 397 27.94 -8.37 13.91
CA GLN A 397 28.39 -9.18 12.78
C GLN A 397 29.35 -8.42 11.86
N LEU A 398 29.05 -7.17 11.51
CA LEU A 398 29.92 -6.36 10.65
C LEU A 398 31.26 -6.06 11.29
N ASP A 399 31.30 -5.79 12.59
CA ASP A 399 32.56 -5.56 13.30
C ASP A 399 33.43 -6.83 13.33
N ALA A 400 32.83 -8.00 13.59
CA ALA A 400 33.52 -9.28 13.52
C ALA A 400 34.01 -9.60 12.09
N GLN A 401 33.17 -9.35 11.08
CA GLN A 401 33.49 -9.62 9.68
C GLN A 401 34.62 -8.71 9.17
N ARG A 402 34.65 -7.43 9.58
CA ARG A 402 35.78 -6.53 9.31
C ARG A 402 37.07 -7.04 9.93
N GLY A 403 37.02 -7.49 11.18
CA GLY A 403 38.16 -8.13 11.85
C GLY A 403 38.64 -9.39 11.11
N PHE A 404 37.70 -10.21 10.63
CA PHE A 404 38.00 -11.42 9.86
C PHE A 404 38.66 -11.10 8.50
N VAL A 405 38.19 -10.07 7.79
CA VAL A 405 38.83 -9.59 6.56
C VAL A 405 40.25 -9.09 6.84
N ALA A 406 40.46 -8.28 7.88
CA ALA A 406 41.79 -7.78 8.23
C ALA A 406 42.77 -8.91 8.57
N ALA A 407 42.34 -9.91 9.35
CA ALA A 407 43.16 -11.08 9.67
C ALA A 407 43.52 -11.90 8.41
N ASN A 408 42.58 -12.06 7.48
CA ASN A 408 42.82 -12.77 6.21
C ASN A 408 43.74 -12.00 5.26
N GLN A 409 43.69 -10.66 5.28
CA GLN A 409 44.63 -9.82 4.51
C GLN A 409 46.07 -10.03 4.98
N ASP A 410 46.29 -10.10 6.30
CA ASP A 410 47.60 -10.39 6.85
C ASP A 410 48.05 -11.83 6.57
N TYR A 411 47.15 -12.82 6.71
CA TYR A 411 47.44 -14.20 6.37
C TYR A 411 47.86 -14.34 4.89
N TYR A 412 47.11 -13.73 3.97
CA TYR A 412 47.42 -13.69 2.55
C TYR A 412 48.81 -13.10 2.29
N ARG A 413 49.13 -11.92 2.85
CA ARG A 413 50.42 -11.25 2.68
C ARG A 413 51.60 -12.11 3.16
N LEU A 414 51.44 -12.81 4.28
CA LEU A 414 52.48 -13.69 4.83
C LEU A 414 52.64 -14.97 4.02
N ALA A 415 51.54 -15.62 3.65
CA ALA A 415 51.55 -16.84 2.84
C ALA A 415 52.14 -16.58 1.45
N GLU A 416 51.81 -15.45 0.82
CA GLU A 416 52.39 -15.04 -0.47
C GLU A 416 53.91 -14.91 -0.40
N ARG A 417 54.43 -14.21 0.61
CA ARG A 417 55.88 -14.03 0.77
C ARG A 417 56.59 -15.36 0.96
N ARG A 418 56.06 -16.23 1.81
CA ARG A 418 56.63 -17.56 2.10
C ARG A 418 56.63 -18.46 0.85
N TYR A 419 55.55 -18.44 0.08
CA TYR A 419 55.47 -19.17 -1.19
C TYR A 419 56.50 -18.64 -2.20
N ARG A 420 56.58 -17.32 -2.39
CA ARG A 420 57.50 -16.69 -3.36
C ARG A 420 58.99 -16.95 -3.06
N ILE A 421 59.36 -17.14 -1.78
CA ILE A 421 60.75 -17.49 -1.39
C ILE A 421 60.97 -19.01 -1.23
N GLY A 422 59.96 -19.83 -1.53
CA GLY A 422 60.06 -21.29 -1.56
C GLY A 422 60.11 -21.98 -0.18
N VAL A 423 59.72 -21.30 0.90
CA VAL A 423 59.74 -21.87 2.27
C VAL A 423 58.42 -22.52 2.69
N ASP A 424 57.40 -22.48 1.83
CA ASP A 424 56.09 -23.09 2.07
C ASP A 424 55.41 -23.49 0.74
N SER A 425 54.41 -24.35 0.82
CA SER A 425 53.67 -24.88 -0.32
C SER A 425 52.73 -23.85 -0.96
N ASN A 426 52.42 -24.03 -2.24
CA ASN A 426 51.43 -23.23 -2.96
C ASN A 426 50.01 -23.37 -2.36
N LEU A 427 49.72 -24.51 -1.74
CA LEU A 427 48.42 -24.77 -1.13
C LEU A 427 48.09 -23.75 -0.04
N THR A 428 49.04 -23.42 0.84
CA THR A 428 48.88 -22.41 1.90
C THR A 428 48.56 -21.03 1.32
N PHE A 429 49.25 -20.65 0.23
CA PHE A 429 49.02 -19.38 -0.44
C PHE A 429 47.65 -19.31 -1.16
N LEU A 430 47.23 -20.39 -1.81
CA LEU A 430 45.93 -20.46 -2.47
C LEU A 430 44.77 -20.52 -1.48
N ASP A 431 44.95 -21.20 -0.35
CA ASP A 431 44.00 -21.18 0.76
C ASP A 431 43.82 -19.76 1.30
N ALA A 432 44.91 -19.04 1.58
CA ALA A 432 44.85 -17.66 2.04
C ALA A 432 44.14 -16.72 1.04
N GLN A 433 44.40 -16.89 -0.26
CA GLN A 433 43.69 -16.15 -1.33
C GLN A 433 42.19 -16.41 -1.32
N ARG A 434 41.78 -17.67 -1.23
CA ARG A 434 40.37 -18.07 -1.24
C ARG A 434 39.64 -17.57 -0.01
N GLN A 435 40.26 -17.67 1.17
CA GLN A 435 39.65 -17.20 2.41
C GLN A 435 39.48 -15.69 2.40
N LEU A 436 40.49 -14.93 1.94
CA LEU A 436 40.38 -13.48 1.80
C LEU A 436 39.26 -13.08 0.82
N PHE A 437 39.22 -13.67 -0.38
CA PHE A 437 38.19 -13.37 -1.36
C PHE A 437 36.78 -13.71 -0.86
N SER A 438 36.62 -14.85 -0.16
CA SER A 438 35.35 -15.22 0.46
C SER A 438 34.96 -14.23 1.57
N ALA A 439 35.90 -13.84 2.43
CA ALA A 439 35.65 -12.90 3.52
C ALA A 439 35.24 -11.51 3.02
N GLN A 440 35.87 -11.03 1.95
CA GLN A 440 35.52 -9.74 1.34
C GLN A 440 34.13 -9.76 0.69
N GLN A 441 33.75 -10.84 0.00
CA GLN A 441 32.39 -11.00 -0.52
C GLN A 441 31.36 -11.01 0.61
N SER A 442 31.61 -11.79 1.68
CA SER A 442 30.72 -11.83 2.84
C SER A 442 30.56 -10.47 3.52
N LEU A 443 31.62 -9.66 3.58
CA LEU A 443 31.51 -8.30 4.14
C LEU A 443 30.55 -7.42 3.33
N ILE A 444 30.60 -7.49 2.00
CA ILE A 444 29.69 -6.71 1.14
C ILE A 444 28.25 -7.19 1.31
N THR A 445 28.02 -8.51 1.34
CA THR A 445 26.67 -9.07 1.51
C THR A 445 26.10 -8.77 2.90
N ASP A 446 26.91 -8.83 3.94
CA ASP A 446 26.50 -8.50 5.31
C ASP A 446 26.16 -7.02 5.43
N ARG A 447 26.91 -6.14 4.75
CA ARG A 447 26.61 -4.70 4.73
C ARG A 447 25.31 -4.41 3.99
N LEU A 448 25.07 -5.06 2.85
CA LEU A 448 23.79 -4.96 2.14
C LEU A 448 22.62 -5.41 3.02
N ALA A 449 22.77 -6.54 3.70
CA ALA A 449 21.72 -7.09 4.56
C ALA A 449 21.37 -6.12 5.71
N GLN A 450 22.39 -5.56 6.36
CA GLN A 450 22.22 -4.55 7.40
C GLN A 450 21.48 -3.30 6.90
N LEU A 451 21.90 -2.74 5.76
CA LEU A 451 21.25 -1.54 5.20
C LEU A 451 19.80 -1.83 4.79
N THR A 452 19.54 -2.99 4.20
CA THR A 452 18.19 -3.44 3.83
C THR A 452 17.28 -3.58 5.06
N SER A 453 17.81 -4.13 6.15
CA SER A 453 17.07 -4.22 7.42
C SER A 453 16.73 -2.85 8.00
N GLU A 454 17.64 -1.87 7.93
CA GLU A 454 17.36 -0.49 8.36
C GLU A 454 16.30 0.20 7.48
N VAL A 455 16.36 0.02 6.16
CA VAL A 455 15.32 0.52 5.24
C VAL A 455 13.95 -0.09 5.57
N ASN A 456 13.91 -1.41 5.81
CA ASN A 456 12.68 -2.10 6.14
C ASN A 456 12.15 -1.71 7.53
N LEU A 457 13.02 -1.44 8.50
CA LEU A 457 12.63 -0.91 9.80
C LEU A 457 12.03 0.50 9.67
N TYR A 458 12.65 1.39 8.89
CA TYR A 458 12.09 2.71 8.59
C TYR A 458 10.69 2.61 7.97
N LYS A 459 10.51 1.71 6.98
CA LYS A 459 9.21 1.38 6.37
C LYS A 459 8.21 0.87 7.42
N ALA A 460 8.61 -0.10 8.24
CA ALA A 460 7.74 -0.76 9.22
C ALA A 460 7.22 0.20 10.30
N LEU A 461 7.98 1.26 10.59
CA LEU A 461 7.61 2.34 11.51
C LEU A 461 6.74 3.44 10.85
N GLY A 462 6.38 3.29 9.57
CA GLY A 462 5.57 4.26 8.81
C GLY A 462 6.37 5.40 8.17
N GLY A 463 7.70 5.27 8.06
CA GLY A 463 8.56 6.22 7.37
C GLY A 463 8.43 6.17 5.84
N GLY A 464 8.72 7.28 5.16
CA GLY A 464 8.72 7.38 3.69
C GLY A 464 7.54 8.16 3.09
N TRP A 465 6.58 8.58 3.92
CA TRP A 465 5.48 9.45 3.49
C TRP A 465 5.94 10.89 3.24
N ASN A 466 6.64 11.46 4.22
CA ASN A 466 7.08 12.85 4.18
C ASN A 466 8.39 12.99 3.41
N GLU A 467 8.48 13.99 2.53
CA GLU A 467 9.74 14.32 1.84
C GLU A 467 10.75 14.98 2.78
N GLN A 468 10.26 15.96 3.54
CA GLN A 468 11.00 16.68 4.58
C GLN A 468 10.41 16.33 5.94
N THR A 469 11.21 16.40 6.99
CA THR A 469 10.73 16.11 8.35
C THR A 469 9.61 17.09 8.73
N ALA A 470 8.43 16.54 9.00
CA ALA A 470 7.24 17.31 9.30
C ALA A 470 7.19 17.66 10.80
N LYS A 471 6.71 18.86 11.14
CA LYS A 471 6.26 19.15 12.51
C LYS A 471 4.85 18.59 12.66
N ASN A 472 4.60 17.82 13.73
CA ASN A 472 3.32 17.23 14.09
C ASN A 472 2.10 18.10 13.72
N GLU A 473 1.54 17.89 12.52
CA GLU A 473 0.22 18.38 12.16
C GLU A 473 -0.68 17.17 11.95
N PRO A 474 -1.75 17.02 12.75
CA PRO A 474 -2.73 15.98 12.51
C PRO A 474 -3.38 16.24 11.16
N LEU A 475 -3.40 15.21 10.32
CA LEU A 475 -4.07 15.25 9.03
C LEU A 475 -5.56 15.49 9.25
N LYS A 476 -6.12 16.50 8.59
CA LYS A 476 -7.56 16.78 8.64
C LYS A 476 -8.29 15.74 7.79
N GLU A 477 -9.22 15.01 8.41
CA GLU A 477 -10.22 14.22 7.70
C GLU A 477 -11.21 15.21 7.03
N GLU A 478 -11.00 15.48 5.74
CA GLU A 478 -11.94 16.30 4.96
C GLU A 478 -12.68 15.43 3.96
N ALA A 479 -14.00 15.30 4.14
CA ALA A 479 -14.84 14.61 3.16
C ALA A 479 -14.79 15.36 1.82
N PRO A 480 -14.68 14.65 0.68
CA PRO A 480 -14.60 15.30 -0.61
C PRO A 480 -15.87 16.13 -0.88
N ALA A 481 -15.67 17.35 -1.36
CA ALA A 481 -16.77 18.27 -1.65
C ALA A 481 -17.68 17.71 -2.74
N LEU A 482 -18.99 17.93 -2.59
CA LEU A 482 -19.98 17.58 -3.60
C LEU A 482 -19.86 18.61 -4.73
N LYS A 483 -19.39 18.19 -5.90
CA LYS A 483 -19.39 19.04 -7.09
C LYS A 483 -20.79 19.01 -7.71
N LEU A 484 -21.58 20.05 -7.45
CA LEU A 484 -22.86 20.27 -8.10
C LEU A 484 -22.62 21.06 -9.39
N PHE A 485 -22.66 20.35 -10.52
CA PHE A 485 -22.53 20.83 -11.91
C PHE A 485 -21.21 21.54 -12.28
#